data_AF-A0A1I5TKB0-F1
#
_entry.id   AF-A0A1I5TKB0-F1
#
_cell.length_a   1.000
_cell.length_b   1.000
_cell.length_c   1.000
_cell.angle_alpha   90.00
_cell.angle_beta   90.00
_cell.angle_gamma   90.00
#
_symmetry.space_group_name_H-M   'P 1'
#
loop_
_entity.id
_entity.type
_entity.pdbx_description
1 polymer ?
#
loop_
_entity_poly.entity_id
_entity_poly.type
_entity_poly.pdbx_seq_one_letter_code
_entity_poly.pdbx_strand_id
1 'polypeptide(L)'
;MDITTRTKQPYNYAVLDNIFPLERLSELRSFLTGFSGWFFHKQSFFEVYELNLDEYEKSDGVLLKRTVPEEENISFSIPSDCSWVKDDSVINELRSFLEQEFLVPLDSTCSICINCLVEGQSIGMHNDAPRIGFATHRFVVNLNPDYVDSDGGHFYVLKKDGEKPEIEKMIRPIINTGFAFESSPASFHAVGKVKEGSRFSLIFTYWHVGNKVILKQELAEKITVLKEEVLRNPTGLLPLILEESKKLQLKEALYENGNLFDYALELYALLKSWGCKENLCFAGFAFACWNKINAEKISDIKIGLGSDTLFIAEYFYGLAGNNSPDLSDQPSSIQILYFAHILVRKRITFFSHENWLTEKEQLRGIEGNLPDEAGYLYNLIYK
;
A
#
# COMPACT_ATOMS: atom_id res chain seq x y z
N MET A 1 28.43 1.80 -9.13
CA MET A 1 28.14 1.26 -7.79
C MET A 1 29.29 0.39 -7.35
N ASP A 2 29.98 0.76 -6.27
CA ASP A 2 31.11 0.01 -5.74
C ASP A 2 30.68 -0.67 -4.43
N ILE A 3 30.69 -2.00 -4.37
CA ILE A 3 30.35 -2.73 -3.12
C ILE A 3 31.52 -2.62 -2.16
N THR A 4 31.30 -2.02 -0.99
CA THR A 4 32.31 -1.90 0.07
C THR A 4 32.13 -2.93 1.17
N THR A 5 30.92 -3.46 1.35
CA THR A 5 30.66 -4.55 2.29
C THR A 5 29.55 -5.44 1.76
N ARG A 6 29.72 -6.75 1.88
CA ARG A 6 28.68 -7.78 1.69
C ARG A 6 28.69 -8.70 2.91
N THR A 7 27.53 -8.93 3.50
CA THR A 7 27.41 -9.91 4.59
C THR A 7 26.04 -10.56 4.61
N LYS A 8 26.01 -11.78 5.14
CA LYS A 8 24.79 -12.54 5.41
C LYS A 8 24.40 -12.54 6.88
N GLN A 9 25.15 -11.83 7.72
CA GLN A 9 24.97 -11.74 9.16
C GLN A 9 24.90 -10.25 9.56
N PRO A 10 23.94 -9.84 10.41
CA PRO A 10 22.93 -10.69 11.06
C PRO A 10 21.76 -11.05 10.12
N TYR A 11 21.74 -10.44 8.93
CA TYR A 11 20.86 -10.73 7.81
C TYR A 11 21.58 -10.35 6.51
N ASN A 12 20.97 -10.63 5.37
CA ASN A 12 21.57 -10.34 4.08
C ASN A 12 21.51 -8.83 3.78
N TYR A 13 22.68 -8.19 3.65
CA TYR A 13 22.79 -6.79 3.25
C TYR A 13 24.10 -6.48 2.52
N ALA A 14 24.08 -5.38 1.77
CA ALA A 14 25.23 -4.80 1.10
C ALA A 14 25.36 -3.30 1.42
N VAL A 15 26.59 -2.83 1.62
CA VAL A 15 26.94 -1.41 1.68
C VAL A 15 27.71 -1.06 0.42
N LEU A 16 27.36 0.06 -0.17
CA LEU A 16 27.88 0.51 -1.45
C LEU A 16 28.25 1.98 -1.39
N ASP A 17 29.20 2.38 -2.21
CA ASP A 17 29.52 3.78 -2.46
C ASP A 17 29.37 4.11 -3.95
N ASN A 18 29.34 5.41 -4.27
CA ASN A 18 29.26 5.91 -5.65
C ASN A 18 28.04 5.33 -6.40
N ILE A 19 26.86 5.42 -5.79
CA ILE A 19 25.61 4.92 -6.39
C ILE A 19 25.24 5.72 -7.62
N PHE A 20 25.23 7.05 -7.50
CA PHE A 20 24.81 7.98 -8.54
C PHE A 20 25.88 9.04 -8.83
N PRO A 21 25.81 9.74 -9.97
CA PRO A 21 26.62 10.93 -10.19
C PRO A 21 26.42 11.98 -9.08
N LEU A 22 27.51 12.49 -8.50
CA LEU A 22 27.44 13.43 -7.37
C LEU A 22 26.71 14.74 -7.71
N GLU A 23 26.77 15.19 -8.96
CA GLU A 23 26.06 16.37 -9.46
C GLU A 23 24.55 16.22 -9.25
N ARG A 24 23.97 15.10 -9.71
CA ARG A 24 22.55 14.77 -9.56
C ARG A 24 22.10 14.69 -8.09
N LEU A 25 22.95 14.15 -7.22
CA LEU A 25 22.65 14.10 -5.77
C LEU A 25 22.73 15.46 -5.11
N SER A 26 23.65 16.31 -5.55
CA SER A 26 23.78 17.68 -5.06
C SER A 26 22.57 18.53 -5.46
N GLU A 27 22.09 18.39 -6.70
CA GLU A 27 20.86 19.02 -7.19
C GLU A 27 19.64 18.57 -6.36
N LEU A 28 19.45 17.26 -6.20
CA LEU A 28 18.38 16.70 -5.38
C LEU A 28 18.46 17.21 -3.94
N ARG A 29 19.65 17.20 -3.34
CA ARG A 29 19.86 17.67 -1.96
C ARG A 29 19.55 19.16 -1.81
N SER A 30 19.95 19.98 -2.78
CA SER A 30 19.65 21.41 -2.81
C SER A 30 18.15 21.65 -2.81
N PHE A 31 17.43 20.97 -3.72
CA PHE A 31 15.97 21.01 -3.78
C PHE A 31 15.33 20.63 -2.44
N LEU A 32 15.73 19.49 -1.85
CA LEU A 32 15.16 19.00 -0.59
C LEU A 32 15.40 19.94 0.60
N THR A 33 16.48 20.74 0.60
CA THR A 33 16.74 21.73 1.67
C THR A 33 15.69 22.83 1.69
N GLY A 34 15.24 23.26 0.51
CA GLY A 34 14.22 24.32 0.36
C GLY A 34 12.79 23.78 0.25
N PHE A 35 12.63 22.46 0.21
CA PHE A 35 11.32 21.83 0.04
C PHE A 35 10.48 21.99 1.31
N SER A 36 9.27 22.52 1.18
CA SER A 36 8.34 22.75 2.29
C SER A 36 7.15 21.78 2.30
N GLY A 37 6.96 20.98 1.25
CA GLY A 37 5.84 20.03 1.10
C GLY A 37 6.04 18.70 1.83
N TRP A 38 6.77 18.69 2.94
CA TRP A 38 7.02 17.47 3.72
C TRP A 38 5.78 17.01 4.48
N PHE A 39 5.54 15.71 4.49
CA PHE A 39 4.52 15.09 5.34
C PHE A 39 5.17 14.61 6.63
N PHE A 40 4.68 15.08 7.79
CA PHE A 40 5.21 14.63 9.07
C PHE A 40 4.51 13.35 9.52
N HIS A 41 5.27 12.27 9.66
CA HIS A 41 4.79 10.98 10.15
C HIS A 41 5.35 10.70 11.53
N LYS A 42 4.45 10.34 12.46
CA LYS A 42 4.79 9.96 13.83
C LYS A 42 4.14 8.64 14.20
N GLN A 43 4.96 7.70 14.64
CA GLN A 43 4.52 6.42 15.21
C GLN A 43 5.21 6.18 16.56
N SER A 44 4.86 5.08 17.23
CA SER A 44 5.41 4.73 18.55
C SER A 44 6.94 4.58 18.54
N PHE A 45 7.55 4.31 17.38
CA PHE A 45 8.97 4.07 17.25
C PHE A 45 9.69 5.05 16.30
N PHE A 46 9.01 6.03 15.69
CA PHE A 46 9.69 7.04 14.86
C PHE A 46 8.93 8.36 14.72
N GLU A 47 9.69 9.39 14.39
CA GLU A 47 9.21 10.71 13.95
C GLU A 47 10.05 11.11 12.74
N VAL A 48 9.42 11.31 11.58
CA VAL A 48 10.12 11.53 10.31
C VAL A 48 9.28 12.40 9.38
N TYR A 49 9.95 13.25 8.61
CA TYR A 49 9.35 13.95 7.48
C TYR A 49 9.53 13.11 6.21
N GLU A 50 8.46 12.85 5.47
CA GLU A 50 8.48 12.04 4.26
C GLU A 50 7.99 12.83 3.04
N LEU A 51 8.59 12.49 1.89
CA LEU A 51 8.14 12.89 0.57
C LEU A 51 8.01 11.60 -0.25
N ASN A 52 6.77 11.16 -0.46
CA ASN A 52 6.48 9.99 -1.27
C ASN A 52 6.42 10.39 -2.76
N LEU A 53 7.36 9.90 -3.55
CA LEU A 53 7.44 10.22 -4.97
C LEU A 53 6.44 9.41 -5.82
N ASP A 54 5.79 8.40 -5.26
CA ASP A 54 4.75 7.63 -5.95
C ASP A 54 3.50 8.49 -6.22
N GLU A 55 3.28 9.49 -5.37
CA GLU A 55 2.22 10.50 -5.54
C GLU A 55 2.52 11.49 -6.66
N TYR A 56 3.67 11.41 -7.32
CA TYR A 56 4.05 12.36 -8.36
C TYR A 56 4.19 11.67 -9.72
N GLU A 57 3.63 12.26 -10.77
CA GLU A 57 3.78 11.79 -12.14
C GLU A 57 4.73 12.66 -12.93
N LYS A 58 5.55 12.04 -13.77
CA LYS A 58 6.46 12.76 -14.66
C LYS A 58 5.67 13.30 -15.85
N SER A 59 5.60 14.62 -15.99
CA SER A 59 5.00 15.33 -17.12
C SER A 59 5.98 16.39 -17.62
N ASP A 60 6.37 16.33 -18.89
CA ASP A 60 7.32 17.25 -19.52
C ASP A 60 8.63 17.44 -18.74
N GLY A 61 9.13 16.35 -18.14
CA GLY A 61 10.36 16.34 -17.36
C GLY A 61 10.20 16.80 -15.91
N VAL A 62 9.06 17.36 -15.50
CA VAL A 62 8.77 17.78 -14.14
C VAL A 62 7.97 16.69 -13.43
N LEU A 63 8.16 16.48 -12.11
CA LEU A 63 7.23 15.63 -11.35
C LEU A 63 6.12 16.49 -10.76
N LEU A 64 4.88 16.20 -11.13
CA LEU A 64 3.67 16.87 -10.65
C LEU A 64 2.95 15.96 -9.69
N LYS A 65 2.52 16.47 -8.53
CA LYS A 65 1.67 15.69 -7.63
C LYS A 65 0.39 15.28 -8.36
N ARG A 66 0.07 13.99 -8.34
CA ARG A 66 -1.17 13.43 -8.87
C ARG A 66 -2.32 14.06 -8.09
N THR A 67 -3.22 14.71 -8.81
CA THR A 67 -4.16 15.70 -8.26
C THR A 67 -5.02 15.12 -7.13
N VAL A 68 -4.97 15.78 -5.97
CA VAL A 68 -6.03 15.77 -4.95
C VAL A 68 -7.07 16.83 -5.40
N PRO A 69 -8.38 16.71 -5.12
CA PRO A 69 -9.42 17.61 -5.64
C PRO A 69 -9.09 19.10 -5.50
N GLU A 70 -9.58 19.90 -6.45
CA GLU A 70 -9.14 21.28 -6.81
C GLU A 70 -9.04 22.31 -5.67
N GLU A 71 -9.56 22.03 -4.48
CA GLU A 71 -9.72 22.99 -3.39
C GLU A 71 -8.48 23.17 -2.50
N GLU A 72 -7.45 22.30 -2.60
CA GLU A 72 -6.17 22.45 -1.89
C GLU A 72 -4.95 22.32 -2.85
N ASN A 73 -5.00 23.04 -3.97
CA ASN A 73 -3.94 23.09 -4.98
C ASN A 73 -2.65 23.78 -4.48
N ILE A 74 -1.93 23.15 -3.55
CA ILE A 74 -0.50 23.41 -3.39
C ILE A 74 0.22 22.47 -4.36
N SER A 75 0.32 22.89 -5.62
CA SER A 75 1.05 22.14 -6.65
C SER A 75 2.55 22.25 -6.37
N PHE A 76 3.12 21.26 -5.70
CA PHE A 76 4.57 21.13 -5.62
C PHE A 76 5.06 20.46 -6.90
N SER A 77 6.00 21.10 -7.59
CA SER A 77 6.74 20.52 -8.70
C SER A 77 8.14 20.14 -8.25
N ILE A 78 8.58 18.93 -8.60
CA ILE A 78 9.97 18.54 -8.44
C ILE A 78 10.71 19.01 -9.69
N PRO A 79 11.81 19.77 -9.57
CA PRO A 79 12.59 20.26 -10.70
C PRO A 79 12.95 19.13 -11.68
N SER A 80 13.04 19.47 -12.96
CA SER A 80 13.34 18.48 -14.00
C SER A 80 14.62 17.72 -13.75
N ASP A 81 15.60 18.41 -13.18
CA ASP A 81 16.93 17.91 -12.87
C ASP A 81 16.93 16.90 -11.71
N CYS A 82 15.81 16.78 -10.99
CA CYS A 82 15.60 15.79 -9.94
C CYS A 82 14.68 14.64 -10.39
N SER A 83 14.03 14.74 -11.55
CA SER A 83 13.06 13.73 -12.03
C SER A 83 13.68 12.37 -12.36
N TRP A 84 15.01 12.32 -12.55
CA TRP A 84 15.75 11.10 -12.88
C TRP A 84 15.60 9.99 -11.85
N VAL A 85 15.28 10.32 -10.59
CA VAL A 85 15.03 9.32 -9.53
C VAL A 85 13.89 8.38 -9.89
N LYS A 86 12.95 8.83 -10.73
CA LYS A 86 11.82 8.03 -11.25
C LYS A 86 12.07 7.45 -12.64
N ASP A 87 13.27 7.58 -13.21
CA ASP A 87 13.56 7.01 -14.52
C ASP A 87 13.58 5.48 -14.44
N ASP A 88 12.92 4.82 -15.41
CA ASP A 88 12.89 3.36 -15.49
C ASP A 88 14.28 2.75 -15.55
N SER A 89 15.26 3.44 -16.14
CA SER A 89 16.65 2.98 -16.16
C SER A 89 17.25 2.86 -14.76
N VAL A 90 17.03 3.87 -13.91
CA VAL A 90 17.52 3.91 -12.53
C VAL A 90 16.82 2.84 -11.69
N ILE A 91 15.49 2.77 -11.79
CA ILE A 91 14.68 1.80 -11.07
C ILE A 91 15.09 0.36 -11.46
N ASN A 92 15.29 0.10 -12.75
CA ASN A 92 15.68 -1.23 -13.23
C ASN A 92 17.14 -1.58 -12.94
N GLU A 93 18.05 -0.61 -12.93
CA GLU A 93 19.45 -0.83 -12.56
C GLU A 93 19.55 -1.26 -11.09
N LEU A 94 18.90 -0.52 -10.18
CA LEU A 94 18.84 -0.89 -8.76
C LEU A 94 18.11 -2.21 -8.54
N ARG A 95 16.99 -2.45 -9.25
CA ARG A 95 16.30 -3.75 -9.21
C ARG A 95 17.23 -4.89 -9.61
N SER A 96 17.90 -4.76 -10.75
CA SER A 96 18.81 -5.79 -11.27
C SER A 96 19.97 -6.04 -10.31
N PHE A 97 20.50 -4.99 -9.69
CA PHE A 97 21.50 -5.11 -8.64
C PHE A 97 20.97 -5.96 -7.47
N LEU A 98 19.78 -5.63 -6.93
CA LEU A 98 19.18 -6.38 -5.82
C LEU A 98 18.90 -7.85 -6.23
N GLU A 99 18.38 -8.09 -7.42
CA GLU A 99 18.11 -9.46 -7.90
C GLU A 99 19.39 -10.31 -7.95
N GLN A 100 20.50 -9.73 -8.41
CA GLN A 100 21.80 -10.40 -8.47
C GLN A 100 22.42 -10.57 -7.08
N GLU A 101 22.31 -9.56 -6.23
CA GLU A 101 22.91 -9.55 -4.90
C GLU A 101 22.23 -10.55 -3.95
N PHE A 102 20.90 -10.55 -3.97
CA PHE A 102 20.06 -11.35 -3.07
C PHE A 102 19.57 -12.66 -3.71
N LEU A 103 19.91 -12.92 -4.98
CA LEU A 103 19.51 -14.12 -5.75
C LEU A 103 17.99 -14.33 -5.76
N VAL A 104 17.26 -13.25 -6.01
CA VAL A 104 15.81 -13.17 -5.84
C VAL A 104 15.17 -12.51 -7.06
N PRO A 105 13.99 -12.97 -7.53
CA PRO A 105 13.24 -12.26 -8.55
C PRO A 105 12.37 -11.15 -7.95
N LEU A 106 12.53 -9.92 -8.44
CA LEU A 106 11.78 -8.74 -8.00
C LEU A 106 10.80 -8.25 -9.06
N ASP A 107 9.63 -7.81 -8.61
CA ASP A 107 8.64 -7.16 -9.44
C ASP A 107 9.19 -5.87 -10.05
N SER A 108 8.69 -5.48 -11.22
CA SER A 108 9.06 -4.23 -11.86
C SER A 108 8.54 -3.00 -11.12
N THR A 109 7.57 -3.16 -10.21
CA THR A 109 7.09 -2.07 -9.36
C THR A 109 8.12 -1.66 -8.33
N CYS A 110 8.36 -0.36 -8.21
CA CYS A 110 9.18 0.25 -7.18
C CYS A 110 8.40 1.40 -6.53
N SER A 111 8.49 1.50 -5.21
CA SER A 111 8.03 2.67 -4.47
C SER A 111 9.25 3.50 -4.07
N ILE A 112 9.14 4.81 -4.20
CA ILE A 112 10.26 5.72 -3.93
C ILE A 112 9.83 6.74 -2.89
N CYS A 113 10.52 6.75 -1.75
CA CYS A 113 10.28 7.69 -0.67
C CYS A 113 11.57 8.42 -0.31
N ILE A 114 11.45 9.68 0.07
CA ILE A 114 12.55 10.45 0.64
C ILE A 114 12.20 10.76 2.10
N ASN A 115 13.11 10.42 3.00
CA ASN A 115 12.99 10.72 4.42
C ASN A 115 13.92 11.87 4.81
N CYS A 116 13.42 12.76 5.66
CA CYS A 116 14.17 13.80 6.34
C CYS A 116 13.98 13.65 7.85
N LEU A 117 15.09 13.45 8.56
CA LEU A 117 15.15 13.50 10.03
C LEU A 117 15.85 14.80 10.42
N VAL A 118 15.23 15.59 11.28
CA VAL A 118 15.84 16.80 11.86
C VAL A 118 16.38 16.54 13.26
N GLU A 119 17.11 17.51 13.82
CA GLU A 119 17.64 17.45 15.18
C GLU A 119 16.62 16.91 16.21
N GLY A 120 17.06 15.95 17.01
CA GLY A 120 16.26 15.27 18.02
C GLY A 120 15.52 14.03 17.54
N GLN A 121 15.26 13.89 16.22
CA GLN A 121 14.52 12.77 15.65
C GLN A 121 15.39 11.51 15.49
N SER A 122 14.74 10.36 15.53
CA SER A 122 15.34 9.03 15.35
C SER A 122 14.31 8.05 14.82
N ILE A 123 14.79 6.94 14.24
CA ILE A 123 13.94 5.79 13.92
C ILE A 123 14.38 4.65 14.83
N GLY A 124 13.51 4.25 15.74
CA GLY A 124 13.72 3.17 16.69
C GLY A 124 13.93 1.82 16.00
N MET A 125 14.31 0.82 16.79
CA MET A 125 14.54 -0.53 16.27
C MET A 125 13.27 -1.12 15.67
N HIS A 126 13.37 -1.56 14.42
CA HIS A 126 12.33 -2.27 13.67
C HIS A 126 13.02 -3.19 12.66
N ASN A 127 12.26 -4.03 11.96
CA ASN A 127 12.82 -4.98 10.98
C ASN A 127 12.12 -4.96 9.63
N ASP A 128 11.24 -3.99 9.39
CA ASP A 128 10.39 -3.95 8.20
C ASP A 128 9.70 -5.29 7.89
N ALA A 129 9.41 -6.10 8.93
CA ALA A 129 9.07 -7.52 8.79
C ALA A 129 8.11 -7.76 7.62
N PRO A 130 8.57 -8.41 6.53
CA PRO A 130 7.74 -8.58 5.35
C PRO A 130 6.62 -9.54 5.73
N ARG A 131 5.38 -9.07 5.63
CA ARG A 131 4.24 -9.99 5.56
C ARG A 131 4.04 -10.34 4.08
N ILE A 132 3.29 -11.40 3.81
CA ILE A 132 2.93 -11.78 2.43
C ILE A 132 2.33 -10.56 1.73
N GLY A 133 2.84 -10.21 0.54
CA GLY A 133 2.37 -9.02 -0.19
C GLY A 133 3.09 -7.71 0.13
N PHE A 134 3.95 -7.67 1.15
CA PHE A 134 4.72 -6.49 1.49
C PHE A 134 6.04 -6.43 0.74
N ALA A 135 6.66 -5.25 0.77
CA ALA A 135 8.00 -5.07 0.27
C ALA A 135 8.96 -6.04 0.93
N THR A 136 9.91 -6.54 0.14
CA THR A 136 10.86 -7.57 0.57
C THR A 136 12.29 -7.07 0.53
N HIS A 137 12.57 -6.03 -0.26
CA HIS A 137 13.91 -5.51 -0.45
C HIS A 137 13.87 -3.99 -0.48
N ARG A 138 14.88 -3.37 0.12
CA ARG A 138 15.04 -1.92 0.14
C ARG A 138 16.46 -1.55 -0.26
N PHE A 139 16.56 -0.42 -0.95
CA PHE A 139 17.81 0.25 -1.26
C PHE A 139 17.74 1.68 -0.74
N VAL A 140 18.56 2.00 0.25
CA VAL A 140 18.62 3.32 0.89
C VAL A 140 19.88 4.04 0.41
N VAL A 141 19.75 5.27 -0.07
CA VAL A 141 20.85 6.14 -0.47
C VAL A 141 20.89 7.36 0.42
N ASN A 142 22.03 7.63 1.03
CA ASN A 142 22.20 8.79 1.89
C ASN A 142 22.59 10.03 1.08
N LEU A 143 22.10 11.21 1.48
CA LEU A 143 22.24 12.47 0.74
C LEU A 143 22.96 13.58 1.54
N ASN A 144 23.87 13.23 2.47
CA ASN A 144 24.42 14.19 3.44
C ASN A 144 25.91 14.48 3.16
N PRO A 145 26.25 15.56 2.42
CA PRO A 145 27.60 15.80 1.92
C PRO A 145 28.63 16.13 3.01
N ASP A 146 28.21 16.88 4.03
CA ASP A 146 29.10 17.40 5.07
C ASP A 146 28.99 16.61 6.39
N TYR A 147 28.56 15.36 6.31
CA TYR A 147 28.31 14.53 7.48
C TYR A 147 29.58 14.33 8.33
N VAL A 148 29.45 14.56 9.63
CA VAL A 148 30.43 14.19 10.65
C VAL A 148 29.80 13.37 11.76
N ASP A 149 30.59 12.54 12.46
CA ASP A 149 30.06 11.60 13.47
C ASP A 149 29.30 12.30 14.63
N SER A 150 29.59 13.58 14.91
CA SER A 150 28.88 14.38 15.91
C SER A 150 27.43 14.68 15.52
N ASP A 151 27.09 14.67 14.23
CA ASP A 151 25.73 14.95 13.72
C ASP A 151 24.74 13.85 14.12
N GLY A 152 25.22 12.67 14.53
CA GLY A 152 24.36 11.54 14.88
C GLY A 152 23.76 10.88 13.65
N GLY A 153 22.51 10.38 13.72
CA GLY A 153 21.82 9.86 12.52
C GLY A 153 22.41 8.60 11.87
N HIS A 154 23.32 7.89 12.55
CA HIS A 154 23.91 6.65 12.02
C HIS A 154 22.84 5.60 11.73
N PHE A 155 23.00 4.85 10.65
CA PHE A 155 22.21 3.66 10.40
C PHE A 155 22.83 2.49 11.15
N TYR A 156 22.05 1.80 11.98
CA TYR A 156 22.49 0.66 12.77
C TYR A 156 21.91 -0.62 12.18
N VAL A 157 22.79 -1.56 11.86
CA VAL A 157 22.44 -2.97 11.64
C VAL A 157 22.49 -3.64 13.00
N LEU A 158 21.38 -4.27 13.38
CA LEU A 158 21.20 -4.83 14.72
C LEU A 158 21.07 -6.34 14.63
N LYS A 159 21.69 -7.03 15.58
CA LYS A 159 21.46 -8.44 15.84
C LYS A 159 20.53 -8.56 17.04
N LYS A 160 19.44 -9.30 16.90
CA LYS A 160 18.54 -9.60 18.02
C LYS A 160 18.86 -10.97 18.61
N ASP A 161 19.91 -11.02 19.43
CA ASP A 161 20.26 -12.18 20.23
C ASP A 161 19.81 -11.94 21.69
N GLY A 162 18.74 -12.60 22.12
CA GLY A 162 18.24 -12.49 23.50
C GLY A 162 17.39 -11.23 23.78
N GLU A 163 17.48 -10.70 25.01
CA GLU A 163 16.61 -9.61 25.51
C GLU A 163 17.03 -8.21 25.05
N LYS A 164 18.29 -8.00 24.66
CA LYS A 164 18.82 -6.70 24.25
C LYS A 164 19.42 -6.78 22.83
N PRO A 165 19.05 -5.86 21.92
CA PRO A 165 19.66 -5.82 20.61
C PRO A 165 21.12 -5.35 20.69
N GLU A 166 21.98 -5.99 19.90
CA GLU A 166 23.39 -5.63 19.77
C GLU A 166 23.64 -4.93 18.43
N ILE A 167 24.52 -3.93 18.42
CA ILE A 167 24.91 -3.23 17.18
C ILE A 167 25.99 -4.06 16.50
N GLU A 168 25.65 -4.69 15.38
CA GLU A 168 26.62 -5.42 14.55
C GLU A 168 27.43 -4.45 13.67
N LYS A 169 26.73 -3.49 13.06
CA LYS A 169 27.34 -2.51 12.17
C LYS A 169 26.72 -1.14 12.36
N MET A 170 27.59 -0.13 12.34
CA MET A 170 27.23 1.27 12.24
C MET A 170 27.64 1.77 10.86
N ILE A 171 26.72 2.42 10.14
CA ILE A 171 26.94 2.97 8.81
C ILE A 171 26.71 4.49 8.90
N ARG A 172 27.72 5.25 8.50
CA ARG A 172 27.64 6.71 8.42
C ARG A 172 26.76 7.09 7.23
N PRO A 173 25.79 8.02 7.39
CA PRO A 173 24.92 8.44 6.31
C PRO A 173 25.60 9.47 5.38
N ILE A 174 26.81 9.18 4.92
CA ILE A 174 27.58 10.04 4.01
C ILE A 174 26.91 10.07 2.64
N ILE A 175 26.97 11.22 1.96
CA ILE A 175 26.42 11.35 0.61
C ILE A 175 26.87 10.21 -0.30
N ASN A 176 25.93 9.68 -1.08
CA ASN A 176 26.17 8.64 -2.08
C ASN A 176 26.63 7.29 -1.51
N THR A 177 26.52 7.09 -0.20
CA THR A 177 26.61 5.75 0.41
C THR A 177 25.24 5.09 0.38
N GLY A 178 25.18 3.91 -0.23
CA GLY A 178 24.02 3.04 -0.34
C GLY A 178 24.00 1.91 0.69
N PHE A 179 22.80 1.54 1.13
CA PHE A 179 22.54 0.38 1.97
C PHE A 179 21.39 -0.42 1.36
N ALA A 180 21.70 -1.62 0.87
CA ALA A 180 20.74 -2.54 0.28
C ALA A 180 20.53 -3.72 1.22
N PHE A 181 19.28 -4.12 1.45
CA PHE A 181 18.99 -5.26 2.32
C PHE A 181 17.69 -5.97 1.96
N GLU A 182 17.65 -7.25 2.34
CA GLU A 182 16.44 -8.04 2.40
C GLU A 182 15.72 -7.77 3.73
N SER A 183 14.46 -7.33 3.64
CA SER A 183 13.55 -7.29 4.79
C SER A 183 13.25 -8.71 5.22
N SER A 184 13.36 -9.00 6.50
CA SER A 184 13.09 -10.31 7.09
C SER A 184 12.75 -10.16 8.58
N PRO A 185 12.21 -11.19 9.24
CA PRO A 185 12.04 -11.17 10.70
C PRO A 185 13.34 -10.89 11.48
N ALA A 186 14.50 -11.15 10.87
CA ALA A 186 15.82 -10.93 11.45
C ALA A 186 16.47 -9.60 11.05
N SER A 187 15.91 -8.84 10.11
CA SER A 187 16.55 -7.62 9.57
C SER A 187 16.40 -6.39 10.46
N PHE A 188 16.71 -6.54 11.74
CA PHE A 188 16.59 -5.45 12.70
C PHE A 188 17.57 -4.32 12.37
N HIS A 189 17.04 -3.10 12.33
CA HIS A 189 17.82 -1.90 12.10
C HIS A 189 17.16 -0.70 12.79
N ALA A 190 17.93 0.38 12.89
CA ALA A 190 17.50 1.64 13.47
C ALA A 190 18.27 2.81 12.83
N VAL A 191 17.73 4.01 12.96
CA VAL A 191 18.46 5.24 12.69
C VAL A 191 18.64 5.98 14.01
N GLY A 192 19.91 6.19 14.38
CA GLY A 192 20.27 6.91 15.58
C GLY A 192 19.71 8.33 15.59
N LYS A 193 19.64 8.91 16.79
CA LYS A 193 19.20 10.29 16.95
C LYS A 193 20.09 11.24 16.15
N VAL A 194 19.46 12.08 15.33
CA VAL A 194 20.11 13.24 14.70
C VAL A 194 20.37 14.26 15.80
N LYS A 195 21.61 14.70 15.93
CA LYS A 195 22.05 15.66 16.95
C LYS A 195 22.23 17.06 16.39
N GLU A 196 22.59 17.17 15.12
CA GLU A 196 22.78 18.45 14.44
C GLU A 196 22.29 18.35 13.00
N GLY A 197 21.71 19.45 12.49
CA GLY A 197 21.26 19.56 11.11
C GLY A 197 20.09 18.65 10.72
N SER A 198 20.10 18.23 9.45
CA SER A 198 19.08 17.37 8.85
C SER A 198 19.73 16.22 8.10
N ARG A 199 19.18 15.02 8.29
CA ARG A 199 19.60 13.78 7.62
C ARG A 199 18.57 13.39 6.57
N PHE A 200 19.00 13.36 5.32
CA PHE A 200 18.20 12.93 4.18
C PHE A 200 18.56 11.52 3.72
N SER A 201 17.55 10.75 3.32
CA SER A 201 17.69 9.43 2.70
C SER A 201 16.68 9.24 1.58
N LEU A 202 17.15 8.76 0.44
CA LEU A 202 16.32 8.31 -0.68
C LEU A 202 16.16 6.80 -0.60
N ILE A 203 14.93 6.30 -0.60
CA ILE A 203 14.60 4.90 -0.33
C ILE A 203 13.83 4.34 -1.53
N PHE A 204 14.39 3.30 -2.15
CA PHE A 204 13.73 2.48 -3.16
C PHE A 204 13.25 1.19 -2.51
N THR A 205 11.98 0.86 -2.72
CA THR A 205 11.32 -0.29 -2.10
C THR A 205 10.81 -1.22 -3.18
N TYR A 206 11.15 -2.52 -3.08
CA TYR A 206 10.84 -3.54 -4.08
C TYR A 206 10.11 -4.75 -3.49
N TRP A 207 9.30 -5.40 -4.32
CA TRP A 207 8.50 -6.58 -3.97
C TRP A 207 9.01 -7.82 -4.69
N HIS A 208 8.88 -8.99 -4.06
CA HIS A 208 9.11 -10.27 -4.72
C HIS A 208 8.04 -10.53 -5.78
N VAL A 209 8.38 -11.08 -6.95
CA VAL A 209 7.38 -11.39 -8.01
C VAL A 209 6.27 -12.33 -7.52
N GLY A 210 6.61 -13.24 -6.60
CA GLY A 210 5.69 -14.18 -5.98
C GLY A 210 4.66 -13.54 -5.05
N ASN A 211 4.86 -12.30 -4.58
CA ASN A 211 3.89 -11.63 -3.71
C ASN A 211 2.50 -11.54 -4.36
N LYS A 212 2.43 -11.22 -5.66
CA LYS A 212 1.16 -11.15 -6.39
C LYS A 212 0.43 -12.50 -6.46
N VAL A 213 1.17 -13.60 -6.52
CA VAL A 213 0.62 -14.96 -6.61
C VAL A 213 0.12 -15.42 -5.25
N ILE A 214 0.95 -15.28 -4.21
CA ILE A 214 0.61 -15.71 -2.85
C ILE A 214 -0.58 -14.91 -2.33
N LEU A 215 -0.60 -13.59 -2.55
CA LEU A 215 -1.75 -12.75 -2.19
C LEU A 215 -3.05 -13.23 -2.84
N LYS A 216 -3.05 -13.47 -4.14
CA LYS A 216 -4.23 -14.00 -4.86
C LYS A 216 -4.72 -15.32 -4.25
N GLN A 217 -3.81 -16.21 -3.89
CA GLN A 217 -4.13 -17.50 -3.29
C GLN A 217 -4.71 -17.34 -1.88
N GLU A 218 -4.04 -16.58 -1.00
CA GLU A 218 -4.52 -16.35 0.37
C GLU A 218 -5.90 -15.67 0.40
N LEU A 219 -6.14 -14.72 -0.51
CA LEU A 219 -7.47 -14.12 -0.64
C LEU A 219 -8.50 -15.17 -1.02
N ALA A 220 -8.20 -15.98 -2.02
CA ALA A 220 -9.12 -17.01 -2.50
C ALA A 220 -9.44 -18.00 -1.38
N GLU A 221 -8.46 -18.42 -0.60
CA GLU A 221 -8.63 -19.30 0.56
C GLU A 221 -9.48 -18.62 1.66
N LYS A 222 -9.16 -17.37 2.04
CA LYS A 222 -9.94 -16.61 3.04
C LYS A 222 -11.39 -16.40 2.60
N ILE A 223 -11.59 -15.97 1.35
CA ILE A 223 -12.92 -15.80 0.77
C ILE A 223 -13.69 -17.13 0.77
N THR A 224 -13.02 -18.25 0.47
CA THR A 224 -13.64 -19.59 0.50
C THR A 224 -14.09 -19.96 1.92
N VAL A 225 -13.24 -19.76 2.92
CA VAL A 225 -13.59 -20.01 4.33
C VAL A 225 -14.76 -19.13 4.77
N LEU A 226 -14.72 -17.83 4.48
CA LEU A 226 -15.80 -16.89 4.80
C LEU A 226 -17.12 -17.31 4.14
N LYS A 227 -17.07 -17.71 2.86
CA LYS A 227 -18.23 -18.24 2.13
C LYS A 227 -18.81 -19.47 2.81
N GLU A 228 -17.97 -20.43 3.22
CA GLU A 228 -18.41 -21.63 3.91
C GLU A 228 -18.99 -21.36 5.30
N GLU A 229 -18.44 -20.41 6.05
CA GLU A 229 -18.98 -19.97 7.34
C GLU A 229 -20.37 -19.34 7.18
N VAL A 230 -20.49 -18.44 6.21
CA VAL A 230 -21.74 -17.77 5.85
C VAL A 230 -22.81 -18.78 5.44
N LEU A 231 -22.45 -19.84 4.70
CA LEU A 231 -23.36 -20.93 4.34
C LEU A 231 -23.71 -21.87 5.49
N ARG A 232 -22.79 -22.12 6.43
CA ARG A 232 -23.02 -23.01 7.58
C ARG A 232 -24.01 -22.42 8.58
N ASN A 233 -24.00 -21.09 8.75
CA ASN A 233 -24.90 -20.41 9.68
C ASN A 233 -25.56 -19.19 9.01
N PRO A 234 -26.56 -19.42 8.13
CA PRO A 234 -27.18 -18.33 7.41
C PRO A 234 -28.08 -17.52 8.36
N THR A 235 -27.66 -16.29 8.66
CA THR A 235 -28.39 -15.33 9.49
C THR A 235 -28.87 -14.14 8.66
N GLY A 236 -29.80 -13.35 9.20
CA GLY A 236 -30.22 -12.10 8.57
C GLY A 236 -31.00 -12.31 7.27
N LEU A 237 -30.60 -11.63 6.19
CA LEU A 237 -31.27 -11.71 4.89
C LEU A 237 -30.78 -12.90 4.04
N LEU A 238 -29.70 -13.56 4.44
CA LEU A 238 -29.07 -14.60 3.65
C LEU A 238 -29.96 -15.81 3.33
N PRO A 239 -30.79 -16.37 4.24
CA PRO A 239 -31.69 -17.46 3.87
C PRO A 239 -32.61 -17.13 2.69
N LEU A 240 -33.10 -15.90 2.65
CA LEU A 240 -33.96 -15.39 1.58
C LEU A 240 -33.16 -15.20 0.29
N ILE A 241 -31.93 -14.66 0.37
CA ILE A 241 -31.00 -14.59 -0.75
C ILE A 241 -30.78 -15.98 -1.36
N LEU A 242 -30.52 -17.00 -0.53
CA LEU A 242 -30.27 -18.37 -0.99
C LEU A 242 -31.48 -18.98 -1.69
N GLU A 243 -32.70 -18.66 -1.24
CA GLU A 243 -33.94 -19.09 -1.87
C GLU A 243 -34.15 -18.41 -3.23
N GLU A 244 -34.03 -17.08 -3.28
CA GLU A 244 -34.19 -16.30 -4.52
C GLU A 244 -33.11 -16.64 -5.54
N SER A 245 -31.88 -16.89 -5.10
CA SER A 245 -30.78 -17.34 -5.94
C SER A 245 -31.09 -18.63 -6.71
N LYS A 246 -31.83 -19.56 -6.08
CA LYS A 246 -32.27 -20.80 -6.73
C LYS A 246 -33.34 -20.53 -7.77
N LYS A 247 -34.31 -19.66 -7.46
CA LYS A 247 -35.37 -19.24 -8.41
C LYS A 247 -34.78 -18.59 -9.65
N LEU A 248 -33.72 -17.80 -9.47
CA LEU A 248 -33.01 -17.08 -10.51
C LEU A 248 -31.94 -17.92 -11.25
N GLN A 249 -31.73 -19.18 -10.84
CA GLN A 249 -30.73 -20.07 -11.46
C GLN A 249 -29.32 -19.44 -11.50
N LEU A 250 -28.93 -18.80 -10.39
CA LEU A 250 -27.65 -18.10 -10.30
C LEU A 250 -26.42 -19.03 -10.36
N LYS A 251 -26.60 -20.32 -10.04
CA LYS A 251 -25.51 -21.32 -10.10
C LYS A 251 -25.23 -21.76 -11.54
N GLU A 252 -26.23 -21.65 -12.40
CA GLU A 252 -26.16 -21.97 -13.83
C GLU A 252 -25.64 -20.78 -14.64
N ALA A 253 -25.73 -19.56 -14.11
CA ALA A 253 -25.21 -18.35 -14.74
C ALA A 253 -23.67 -18.27 -14.61
N LEU A 254 -22.95 -18.39 -15.73
CA LEU A 254 -21.50 -18.25 -15.77
C LEU A 254 -21.06 -16.80 -15.49
N TYR A 255 -20.03 -16.64 -14.67
CA TYR A 255 -19.38 -15.37 -14.39
C TYR A 255 -17.87 -15.53 -14.24
N GLU A 256 -17.13 -14.93 -15.17
CA GLU A 256 -15.66 -15.00 -15.27
C GLU A 256 -15.11 -16.43 -15.06
N ASN A 257 -14.57 -16.73 -13.87
CA ASN A 257 -13.91 -17.99 -13.52
C ASN A 257 -14.82 -18.96 -12.74
N GLY A 258 -16.13 -18.75 -12.70
CA GLY A 258 -17.08 -19.56 -11.94
C GLY A 258 -18.54 -19.27 -12.28
N ASN A 259 -19.42 -19.39 -11.28
CA ASN A 259 -20.82 -19.01 -11.41
C ASN A 259 -21.12 -17.71 -10.64
N LEU A 260 -22.19 -17.03 -11.06
CA LEU A 260 -22.62 -15.74 -10.54
C LEU A 260 -23.01 -15.81 -9.06
N PHE A 261 -23.62 -16.93 -8.64
CA PHE A 261 -23.97 -17.17 -7.25
C PHE A 261 -22.73 -17.14 -6.34
N ASP A 262 -21.68 -17.87 -6.73
CA ASP A 262 -20.44 -17.93 -5.98
C ASP A 262 -19.80 -16.55 -5.89
N TYR A 263 -19.70 -15.83 -7.01
CA TYR A 263 -19.18 -14.46 -7.04
C TYR A 263 -19.95 -13.50 -6.10
N ALA A 264 -21.28 -13.52 -6.17
CA ALA A 264 -22.13 -12.69 -5.32
C ALA A 264 -22.00 -13.05 -3.83
N LEU A 265 -21.88 -14.34 -3.53
CA LEU A 265 -21.72 -14.84 -2.17
C LEU A 265 -20.34 -14.52 -1.59
N GLU A 266 -19.27 -14.58 -2.40
CA GLU A 266 -17.93 -14.13 -2.02
C GLU A 266 -17.93 -12.65 -1.63
N LEU A 267 -18.63 -11.81 -2.40
CA LEU A 267 -18.78 -10.39 -2.13
C LEU A 267 -19.54 -10.11 -0.84
N TYR A 268 -20.66 -10.80 -0.62
CA TYR A 268 -21.41 -10.73 0.63
C TYR A 268 -20.54 -11.14 1.83
N ALA A 269 -19.81 -12.26 1.71
CA ALA A 269 -19.01 -12.81 2.79
C ALA A 269 -17.82 -11.89 3.15
N LEU A 270 -17.20 -11.28 2.14
CA LEU A 270 -16.13 -10.30 2.34
C LEU A 270 -16.65 -9.05 3.09
N LEU A 271 -17.75 -8.45 2.64
CA LEU A 271 -18.37 -7.28 3.30
C LEU A 271 -18.76 -7.61 4.75
N LYS A 272 -19.33 -8.79 4.99
CA LYS A 272 -19.67 -9.25 6.34
C LYS A 272 -18.44 -9.38 7.23
N SER A 273 -17.33 -9.89 6.69
CA SER A 273 -16.06 -9.99 7.42
C SER A 273 -15.45 -8.64 7.81
N TRP A 274 -15.82 -7.57 7.11
CA TRP A 274 -15.44 -6.20 7.44
C TRP A 274 -16.34 -5.55 8.49
N GLY A 275 -17.35 -6.27 8.99
CA GLY A 275 -18.33 -5.74 9.93
C GLY A 275 -19.34 -4.79 9.29
N CYS A 276 -19.48 -4.83 7.96
CA CYS A 276 -20.49 -4.04 7.27
C CYS A 276 -21.90 -4.43 7.74
N LYS A 277 -22.82 -3.46 7.75
CA LYS A 277 -24.23 -3.71 8.06
C LYS A 277 -24.85 -4.69 7.05
N GLU A 278 -25.83 -5.47 7.50
CA GLU A 278 -26.47 -6.53 6.70
C GLU A 278 -27.04 -6.01 5.37
N ASN A 279 -27.60 -4.80 5.35
CA ASN A 279 -28.12 -4.17 4.14
C ASN A 279 -27.03 -3.85 3.10
N LEU A 280 -25.82 -3.47 3.55
CA LEU A 280 -24.69 -3.23 2.67
C LEU A 280 -24.13 -4.55 2.12
N CYS A 281 -24.05 -5.59 2.96
CA CYS A 281 -23.68 -6.93 2.51
C CYS A 281 -24.66 -7.45 1.44
N PHE A 282 -25.97 -7.26 1.66
CA PHE A 282 -27.01 -7.58 0.69
C PHE A 282 -26.88 -6.77 -0.60
N ALA A 283 -26.62 -5.46 -0.49
CA ALA A 283 -26.39 -4.62 -1.66
C ALA A 283 -25.23 -5.15 -2.50
N GLY A 284 -24.14 -5.59 -1.87
CA GLY A 284 -23.02 -6.22 -2.56
C GLY A 284 -23.45 -7.47 -3.32
N PHE A 285 -24.18 -8.38 -2.67
CA PHE A 285 -24.74 -9.57 -3.31
C PHE A 285 -25.62 -9.22 -4.53
N ALA A 286 -26.56 -8.29 -4.34
CA ALA A 286 -27.49 -7.87 -5.38
C ALA A 286 -26.77 -7.21 -6.55
N PHE A 287 -25.77 -6.35 -6.29
CA PHE A 287 -24.95 -5.71 -7.29
C PHE A 287 -24.18 -6.72 -8.16
N ALA A 288 -23.60 -7.75 -7.53
CA ALA A 288 -22.96 -8.84 -8.27
C ALA A 288 -23.96 -9.54 -9.21
N CYS A 289 -25.17 -9.85 -8.72
CA CYS A 289 -26.22 -10.49 -9.50
C CYS A 289 -26.78 -9.60 -10.63
N TRP A 290 -26.80 -8.28 -10.41
CA TRP A 290 -27.41 -7.29 -11.30
C TRP A 290 -26.74 -7.21 -12.68
N ASN A 291 -25.42 -7.37 -12.75
CA ASN A 291 -24.69 -7.29 -14.01
C ASN A 291 -25.07 -8.38 -15.05
N LYS A 292 -25.91 -9.35 -14.69
CA LYS A 292 -26.28 -10.49 -15.56
C LYS A 292 -27.76 -10.84 -15.56
N ILE A 293 -28.51 -10.50 -14.52
CA ILE A 293 -29.97 -10.67 -14.50
C ILE A 293 -30.59 -9.34 -14.97
N ASN A 294 -31.43 -9.38 -16.01
CA ASN A 294 -32.20 -8.21 -16.46
C ASN A 294 -32.82 -7.46 -15.29
N ALA A 295 -32.72 -6.12 -15.30
CA ALA A 295 -33.26 -5.22 -14.29
C ALA A 295 -34.71 -5.55 -13.88
N GLU A 296 -35.54 -5.95 -14.84
CA GLU A 296 -36.95 -6.33 -14.64
C GLU A 296 -37.15 -7.52 -13.69
N LYS A 297 -36.20 -8.47 -13.64
CA LYS A 297 -36.28 -9.64 -12.75
C LYS A 297 -35.79 -9.36 -11.34
N ILE A 298 -35.01 -8.29 -11.13
CA ILE A 298 -34.54 -7.91 -9.79
C ILE A 298 -35.55 -7.00 -9.09
N SER A 299 -36.32 -6.19 -9.82
CA SER A 299 -37.47 -5.47 -9.25
C SER A 299 -38.53 -6.39 -8.62
N ASP A 300 -38.54 -7.68 -8.99
CA ASP A 300 -39.38 -8.71 -8.38
C ASP A 300 -38.82 -9.24 -7.05
N ILE A 301 -37.53 -9.02 -6.78
CA ILE A 301 -36.90 -9.27 -5.47
C ILE A 301 -37.30 -8.11 -4.54
N LYS A 302 -38.60 -7.98 -4.25
CA LYS A 302 -39.14 -7.08 -3.21
C LYS A 302 -38.91 -7.68 -1.83
N ILE A 303 -37.67 -7.98 -1.52
CA ILE A 303 -37.25 -8.20 -0.14
C ILE A 303 -37.37 -6.85 0.53
N GLY A 304 -37.90 -6.78 1.76
CA GLY A 304 -38.19 -5.54 2.51
C GLY A 304 -36.95 -4.69 2.80
N LEU A 305 -36.34 -4.16 1.75
CA LEU A 305 -35.16 -3.34 1.76
C LEU A 305 -35.58 -1.92 2.10
N GLY A 306 -34.88 -1.31 3.06
CA GLY A 306 -35.03 0.12 3.34
C GLY A 306 -34.65 0.96 2.11
N SER A 307 -35.15 2.20 2.07
CA SER A 307 -34.92 3.20 1.01
C SER A 307 -33.46 3.27 0.56
N ASP A 308 -32.53 3.16 1.50
CA ASP A 308 -31.10 3.33 1.26
C ASP A 308 -30.50 2.19 0.42
N THR A 309 -31.09 0.99 0.47
CA THR A 309 -30.58 -0.17 -0.29
C THR A 309 -31.05 -0.14 -1.74
N LEU A 310 -32.29 0.32 -1.97
CA LEU A 310 -32.78 0.61 -3.32
C LEU A 310 -31.96 1.74 -3.96
N PHE A 311 -31.68 2.81 -3.21
CA PHE A 311 -30.85 3.91 -3.69
C PHE A 311 -29.46 3.45 -4.13
N ILE A 312 -28.79 2.59 -3.35
CA ILE A 312 -27.47 2.05 -3.73
C ILE A 312 -27.59 1.20 -5.01
N ALA A 313 -28.59 0.32 -5.12
CA ALA A 313 -28.80 -0.50 -6.32
C ALA A 313 -29.12 0.34 -7.57
N GLU A 314 -29.96 1.36 -7.44
CA GLU A 314 -30.31 2.31 -8.52
C GLU A 314 -29.15 3.23 -8.89
N TYR A 315 -28.32 3.64 -7.93
CA TYR A 315 -27.11 4.41 -8.19
C TYR A 315 -26.12 3.62 -9.07
N PHE A 316 -25.89 2.35 -8.74
CA PHE A 316 -25.06 1.47 -9.57
C PHE A 316 -25.68 1.12 -10.92
N TYR A 317 -27.01 1.13 -11.05
CA TYR A 317 -27.72 1.02 -12.34
C TYR A 317 -27.35 2.14 -13.31
N GLY A 318 -27.14 3.37 -12.80
CA GLY A 318 -26.67 4.51 -13.61
C GLY A 318 -25.21 4.37 -14.08
N LEU A 319 -24.37 3.64 -13.36
CA LEU A 319 -22.93 3.54 -13.60
C LEU A 319 -22.51 2.41 -14.54
N ALA A 320 -23.34 1.38 -14.72
CA ALA A 320 -23.07 0.27 -15.63
C ALA A 320 -23.02 0.69 -17.13
N GLY A 321 -23.40 1.94 -17.44
CA GLY A 321 -23.27 2.56 -18.76
C GLY A 321 -21.95 3.32 -18.95
N ASN A 322 -20.82 2.60 -19.06
CA ASN A 322 -19.51 3.06 -19.54
C ASN A 322 -18.97 4.41 -19.00
N ASN A 323 -18.32 4.36 -17.84
CA ASN A 323 -17.03 4.98 -17.48
C ASN A 323 -16.72 4.63 -16.01
N SER A 324 -15.45 4.64 -15.57
CA SER A 324 -15.14 4.56 -14.13
C SER A 324 -15.80 5.73 -13.41
N PRO A 325 -16.72 5.50 -12.46
CA PRO A 325 -17.39 6.58 -11.74
C PRO A 325 -16.39 7.37 -10.88
N ASP A 326 -16.53 8.69 -10.88
CA ASP A 326 -16.00 9.49 -9.78
C ASP A 326 -16.88 9.25 -8.54
N LEU A 327 -16.34 8.48 -7.60
CA LEU A 327 -16.99 8.17 -6.31
C LEU A 327 -16.69 9.20 -5.22
N SER A 328 -15.94 10.29 -5.48
CA SER A 328 -15.41 11.18 -4.43
C SER A 328 -16.52 11.85 -3.61
N ASP A 329 -17.65 12.13 -4.25
CA ASP A 329 -18.86 12.72 -3.64
C ASP A 329 -19.92 11.68 -3.24
N GLN A 330 -19.61 10.38 -3.30
CA GLN A 330 -20.58 9.32 -3.04
C GLN A 330 -20.64 8.92 -1.56
N PRO A 331 -21.81 8.50 -1.06
CA PRO A 331 -21.93 7.90 0.26
C PRO A 331 -20.90 6.77 0.46
N SER A 332 -20.26 6.70 1.64
CA SER A 332 -19.23 5.70 1.97
C SER A 332 -19.67 4.24 1.76
N SER A 333 -20.97 3.97 1.74
CA SER A 333 -21.52 2.66 1.38
C SER A 333 -21.29 2.24 -0.09
N ILE A 334 -21.35 3.18 -1.04
CA ILE A 334 -21.26 2.90 -2.49
C ILE A 334 -19.82 2.55 -2.88
N GLN A 335 -18.94 3.54 -2.79
CA GLN A 335 -17.65 3.48 -2.15
C GLN A 335 -17.19 2.07 -1.64
N ILE A 336 -17.54 1.64 -0.43
CA ILE A 336 -17.18 0.32 0.14
C ILE A 336 -17.59 -0.86 -0.76
N LEU A 337 -18.78 -0.79 -1.38
CA LEU A 337 -19.31 -1.85 -2.21
C LEU A 337 -18.52 -2.02 -3.52
N TYR A 338 -18.16 -0.90 -4.16
CA TYR A 338 -17.31 -0.89 -5.35
C TYR A 338 -15.92 -1.47 -5.05
N PHE A 339 -15.38 -1.18 -3.86
CA PHE A 339 -14.12 -1.77 -3.41
C PHE A 339 -14.20 -3.28 -3.31
N ALA A 340 -15.18 -3.78 -2.56
CA ALA A 340 -15.36 -5.20 -2.36
C ALA A 340 -15.57 -5.91 -3.71
N HIS A 341 -16.30 -5.29 -4.64
CA HIS A 341 -16.45 -5.78 -6.01
C HIS A 341 -15.10 -5.96 -6.72
N ILE A 342 -14.23 -4.93 -6.68
CA ILE A 342 -12.89 -4.99 -7.28
C ILE A 342 -12.05 -6.11 -6.64
N LEU A 343 -12.02 -6.20 -5.31
CA LEU A 343 -11.22 -7.20 -4.61
C LEU A 343 -11.63 -8.63 -4.97
N VAL A 344 -12.94 -8.91 -4.98
CA VAL A 344 -13.46 -10.24 -5.34
C VAL A 344 -13.22 -10.52 -6.82
N ARG A 345 -13.53 -9.57 -7.70
CA ARG A 345 -13.42 -9.75 -9.17
C ARG A 345 -11.98 -9.90 -9.63
N LYS A 346 -11.08 -9.03 -9.16
CA LYS A 346 -9.66 -9.02 -9.54
C LYS A 346 -8.80 -9.96 -8.70
N ARG A 347 -9.40 -10.57 -7.66
CA ARG A 347 -8.70 -11.36 -6.63
C ARG A 347 -7.55 -10.58 -6.00
N ILE A 348 -7.79 -9.32 -5.65
CA ILE A 348 -6.79 -8.44 -5.01
C ILE A 348 -6.98 -8.50 -3.49
N THR A 349 -5.91 -8.72 -2.73
CA THR A 349 -5.93 -8.71 -1.26
C THR A 349 -5.71 -7.33 -0.67
N PHE A 350 -6.46 -7.01 0.38
CA PHE A 350 -6.01 -6.12 1.47
C PHE A 350 -6.35 -6.77 2.83
N PHE A 351 -5.61 -6.40 3.89
CA PHE A 351 -5.54 -7.12 5.17
C PHE A 351 -6.81 -7.06 6.05
N SER A 352 -6.83 -7.90 7.10
CA SER A 352 -7.94 -8.28 7.99
C SER A 352 -8.31 -7.29 9.11
N HIS A 353 -9.55 -7.39 9.61
CA HIS A 353 -10.16 -6.54 10.67
C HIS A 353 -9.44 -6.55 12.05
N GLU A 354 -8.71 -7.60 12.43
CA GLU A 354 -7.98 -7.63 13.71
C GLU A 354 -6.73 -6.73 13.73
N ASN A 355 -6.11 -6.46 12.56
CA ASN A 355 -5.04 -5.47 12.45
C ASN A 355 -5.58 -4.04 12.39
N TRP A 356 -6.85 -3.87 12.01
CA TRP A 356 -7.51 -2.56 11.92
C TRP A 356 -7.65 -1.86 13.27
N LEU A 357 -7.91 -2.55 14.39
CA LEU A 357 -8.03 -1.88 15.69
C LEU A 357 -6.68 -1.38 16.21
N THR A 358 -5.59 -2.12 15.96
CA THR A 358 -4.23 -1.74 16.34
C THR A 358 -3.69 -0.64 15.42
N GLU A 359 -4.03 -0.66 14.13
CA GLU A 359 -3.68 0.39 13.17
C GLU A 359 -4.59 1.62 13.26
N LYS A 360 -5.85 1.53 13.72
CA LYS A 360 -6.76 2.67 13.94
C LYS A 360 -6.25 3.66 14.99
N GLU A 361 -5.51 3.19 15.99
CA GLU A 361 -4.80 4.07 16.92
C GLU A 361 -3.49 4.63 16.33
N GLN A 362 -2.89 3.94 15.36
CA GLN A 362 -1.68 4.38 14.63
C GLN A 362 -2.00 5.35 13.45
N LEU A 363 -3.22 5.29 12.89
CA LEU A 363 -3.66 6.03 11.71
C LEU A 363 -4.42 7.33 12.03
N ARG A 364 -4.83 7.54 13.29
CA ARG A 364 -5.34 8.85 13.77
C ARG A 364 -4.31 9.98 13.67
N GLY A 365 -3.04 9.66 13.39
CA GLY A 365 -1.97 10.62 13.13
C GLY A 365 -1.56 10.75 11.66
N ILE A 366 -2.22 10.03 10.73
CA ILE A 366 -1.91 10.01 9.30
C ILE A 366 -3.19 10.42 8.53
N GLU A 367 -3.56 11.70 8.67
CA GLU A 367 -4.53 12.33 7.78
C GLU A 367 -3.77 12.85 6.56
N GLY A 368 -3.80 12.07 5.47
CA GLY A 368 -3.20 12.42 4.19
C GLY A 368 -2.27 11.32 3.65
N ASN A 369 -2.56 10.87 2.43
CA ASN A 369 -1.71 10.05 1.54
C ASN A 369 -1.77 8.52 1.67
N LEU A 370 -2.58 7.92 0.78
CA LEU A 370 -2.42 6.55 0.27
C LEU A 370 -2.70 6.61 -1.27
N PRO A 371 -2.14 5.70 -2.10
CA PRO A 371 -2.17 5.81 -3.58
C PRO A 371 -3.55 5.49 -4.21
N ASP A 372 -3.89 6.13 -5.33
CA ASP A 372 -5.23 6.28 -5.98
C ASP A 372 -6.24 5.13 -5.99
N GLU A 373 -5.83 3.87 -5.95
CA GLU A 373 -6.80 2.81 -5.70
C GLU A 373 -6.85 2.57 -4.18
N ALA A 374 -5.77 2.14 -3.54
CA ALA A 374 -5.73 1.85 -2.11
C ALA A 374 -6.07 3.03 -1.16
N GLY A 375 -5.76 4.28 -1.50
CA GLY A 375 -5.99 5.47 -0.68
C GLY A 375 -7.29 6.20 -0.91
N TYR A 376 -7.81 6.10 -2.13
CA TYR A 376 -9.20 6.37 -2.39
C TYR A 376 -10.09 5.39 -1.64
N LEU A 377 -9.72 4.09 -1.68
CA LEU A 377 -10.34 2.99 -0.94
C LEU A 377 -10.18 3.12 0.58
N TYR A 378 -9.14 3.81 1.06
CA TYR A 378 -8.95 4.15 2.47
C TYR A 378 -9.91 5.25 2.95
N ASN A 379 -10.04 6.36 2.20
CA ASN A 379 -11.00 7.41 2.53
C ASN A 379 -12.45 6.91 2.46
N LEU A 380 -12.70 5.96 1.56
CA LEU A 380 -13.97 5.29 1.32
C LEU A 380 -14.58 4.53 2.49
N ILE A 381 -13.71 3.85 3.25
CA ILE A 381 -14.11 2.91 4.31
C ILE A 381 -14.16 3.63 5.67
N TYR A 382 -13.48 4.78 5.80
CA TYR A 382 -13.14 5.35 7.11
C TYR A 382 -13.47 6.85 7.31
N LYS A 383 -14.06 7.55 6.32
CA LYS A 383 -15.00 8.66 6.57
C LYS A 383 -16.43 8.10 6.61
#